data_AF-X7YQL7-F1
#
_entry.id   AF-X7YQL7-F1
#
_cell.length_a   1.000
_cell.length_b   1.000
_cell.length_c   1.000
_cell.angle_alpha   90.00
_cell.angle_beta   90.00
_cell.angle_gamma   90.00
#
_symmetry.space_group_name_H-M   'P 1'
#
loop_
_entity.id
_entity.type
_entity.pdbx_description
1 polymer ?
#
loop_
_entity_poly.entity_id
_entity_poly.type
_entity_poly.pdbx_seq_one_letter_code
_entity_poly.pdbx_strand_id
1 'polypeptide(L)'
;MTWAAADLVAALRRQVSELEADLRARVDGDDHDLRQPGVYEAWKRDYDAAFAAQRTASSWQQWRNDRVTQAAVAWVLVTVFARYCEDNALVTPRWVGGATGDERGHALDARRSYFQQHPEHTDREWLQQIIAYFGKFTATKGLVDEYSPLHLVAPSGDAARTLLEFWWQQSATGEPLYPFAGVDTRFLGDVYQDLSEHAKKTYALLQTRSSSRSSSSIRRWSRRWRTGRWRGSP
;
A
#
# COMPACT_ATOMS: atom_id res chain seq x y z
N MET A 1 -21.76 -6.46 10.27
CA MET A 1 -20.63 -5.60 9.87
C MET A 1 -20.87 -4.24 10.49
N THR A 2 -19.93 -3.75 11.29
CA THR A 2 -20.00 -2.48 12.03
C THR A 2 -19.74 -1.25 11.17
N TRP A 3 -19.36 -1.45 9.90
CA TRP A 3 -19.08 -0.40 8.90
C TRP A 3 -19.61 -0.83 7.53
N ALA A 4 -19.95 0.13 6.67
CA ALA A 4 -20.30 -0.16 5.28
C ALA A 4 -19.03 -0.21 4.40
N ALA A 5 -18.99 -1.11 3.43
CA ALA A 5 -17.84 -1.27 2.52
C ALA A 5 -17.39 0.06 1.87
N ALA A 6 -18.36 0.90 1.50
CA ALA A 6 -18.11 2.21 0.93
C ALA A 6 -17.37 3.17 1.87
N ASP A 7 -17.60 3.07 3.19
CA ASP A 7 -16.99 3.95 4.19
C ASP A 7 -15.49 3.65 4.32
N LEU A 8 -15.14 2.35 4.42
CA LEU A 8 -13.74 1.94 4.44
C LEU A 8 -13.03 2.32 3.13
N VAL A 9 -13.66 2.09 1.97
CA VAL A 9 -13.07 2.51 0.68
C VAL A 9 -12.85 4.02 0.63
N ALA A 10 -13.81 4.83 1.10
CA ALA A 10 -13.64 6.27 1.16
C ALA A 10 -12.50 6.69 2.11
N ALA A 11 -12.38 6.03 3.25
CA ALA A 11 -11.30 6.28 4.21
C ALA A 11 -9.92 5.88 3.64
N LEU A 12 -9.82 4.71 2.99
CA LEU A 12 -8.60 4.25 2.32
C LEU A 12 -8.19 5.19 1.17
N ARG A 13 -9.16 5.78 0.44
CA ARG A 13 -8.85 6.80 -0.58
C ARG A 13 -8.20 8.04 0.03
N ARG A 14 -8.60 8.46 1.24
CA ARG A 14 -7.93 9.56 1.95
C ARG A 14 -6.50 9.19 2.33
N GLN A 15 -6.29 7.98 2.84
CA GLN A 15 -4.95 7.45 3.13
C GLN A 15 -4.06 7.42 1.88
N VAL A 16 -4.59 7.04 0.72
CA VAL A 16 -3.87 7.12 -0.56
C VAL A 16 -3.47 8.57 -0.87
N SER A 17 -4.40 9.53 -0.78
CA SER A 17 -4.10 10.94 -1.08
C SER A 17 -3.05 11.55 -0.15
N GLU A 18 -3.11 11.25 1.14
CA GLU A 18 -2.12 11.69 2.13
C GLU A 18 -0.74 11.10 1.81
N LEU A 19 -0.71 9.80 1.51
CA LEU A 19 0.51 9.10 1.14
C LEU A 19 1.09 9.58 -0.19
N GLU A 20 0.27 9.94 -1.16
CA GLU A 20 0.74 10.53 -2.42
C GLU A 20 1.52 11.82 -2.20
N ALA A 21 1.12 12.65 -1.23
CA ALA A 21 1.84 13.87 -0.89
C ALA A 21 3.23 13.56 -0.31
N ASP A 22 3.31 12.60 0.62
CA ASP A 22 4.57 12.11 1.19
C ASP A 22 5.49 11.53 0.11
N LEU A 23 4.98 10.60 -0.70
CA LEU A 23 5.77 9.96 -1.75
C LEU A 23 6.22 10.96 -2.83
N ARG A 24 5.42 12.00 -3.12
CA ARG A 24 5.83 13.10 -4.01
C ARG A 24 7.01 13.87 -3.43
N ALA A 25 6.97 14.22 -2.14
CA ALA A 25 8.09 14.87 -1.46
C ALA A 25 9.34 13.97 -1.47
N ARG A 26 9.16 12.66 -1.28
CA ARG A 26 10.26 11.69 -1.34
C ARG A 26 10.86 11.47 -2.73
N VAL A 27 10.15 11.80 -3.80
CA VAL A 27 10.67 11.70 -5.17
C VAL A 27 11.35 13.00 -5.59
N ASP A 28 10.64 14.13 -5.58
CA ASP A 28 11.14 15.39 -6.16
C ASP A 28 10.83 16.64 -5.31
N GLY A 29 10.56 16.47 -4.00
CA GLY A 29 10.29 17.58 -3.09
C GLY A 29 11.49 18.51 -2.92
N ASP A 30 11.27 19.80 -2.66
CA ASP A 30 12.35 20.80 -2.60
C ASP A 30 13.38 20.52 -1.49
N ASP A 31 12.96 19.83 -0.42
CA ASP A 31 13.86 19.34 0.62
C ASP A 31 14.56 18.05 0.16
N HIS A 32 15.84 18.17 -0.17
CA HIS A 32 16.67 17.07 -0.65
C HIS A 32 16.95 16.02 0.42
N ASP A 33 16.94 16.37 1.71
CA ASP A 33 17.22 15.43 2.81
C ASP A 33 16.04 14.47 3.04
N LEU A 34 14.83 14.90 2.68
CA LEU A 34 13.64 14.05 2.74
C LEU A 34 13.48 13.12 1.53
N ARG A 35 14.20 13.37 0.43
CA ARG A 35 14.14 12.54 -0.77
C ARG A 35 14.67 11.14 -0.51
N GLN A 36 14.11 10.16 -1.21
CA GLN A 36 14.71 8.84 -1.28
C GLN A 36 15.95 8.89 -2.19
N PRO A 37 17.14 8.51 -1.70
CA PRO A 37 18.35 8.55 -2.52
C PRO A 37 18.19 7.76 -3.82
N GLY A 38 18.57 8.38 -4.94
CA GLY A 38 18.61 7.76 -6.27
C GLY A 38 17.26 7.58 -6.97
N VAL A 39 16.13 7.80 -6.29
CA VAL A 39 14.80 7.61 -6.90
C VAL A 39 14.51 8.68 -7.95
N TYR A 40 14.79 9.94 -7.64
CA TYR A 40 14.61 11.05 -8.58
C TYR A 40 15.39 10.82 -9.88
N GLU A 41 16.68 10.53 -9.76
CA GLU A 41 17.60 10.37 -10.89
C GLU A 41 17.21 9.17 -11.73
N ALA A 42 16.86 8.05 -11.10
CA ALA A 42 16.40 6.85 -11.79
C ALA A 42 15.11 7.12 -12.59
N TRP A 43 14.13 7.76 -11.96
CA TRP A 43 12.86 8.08 -12.60
C TRP A 43 13.03 9.10 -13.72
N LYS A 44 13.87 10.11 -13.52
CA LYS A 44 14.16 11.13 -14.53
C LYS A 44 14.81 10.52 -15.76
N ARG A 45 15.79 9.63 -15.58
CA ARG A 45 16.41 8.85 -16.66
C ARG A 45 15.38 8.00 -17.41
N ASP A 46 14.52 7.29 -16.68
CA ASP A 46 13.49 6.44 -17.30
C ASP A 46 12.45 7.26 -18.09
N TYR A 47 12.08 8.43 -17.58
CA TYR A 47 11.21 9.39 -18.27
C TYR A 47 11.88 9.92 -19.53
N ASP A 48 13.12 10.40 -19.45
CA ASP A 48 13.85 10.96 -20.60
C ASP A 48 14.03 9.91 -21.70
N ALA A 49 14.34 8.66 -21.32
CA ALA A 49 14.41 7.54 -22.25
C ALA A 49 13.04 7.17 -22.87
N ALA A 50 11.95 7.30 -22.12
CA ALA A 50 10.60 7.08 -22.65
C ALA A 50 10.17 8.21 -23.60
N PHE A 51 10.50 9.45 -23.25
CA PHE A 51 10.18 10.66 -24.01
C PHE A 51 10.97 10.70 -25.33
N ALA A 52 12.28 10.46 -25.28
CA ALA A 52 13.14 10.39 -26.46
C ALA A 52 12.70 9.28 -27.44
N ALA A 53 12.22 8.15 -26.90
CA ALA A 53 11.67 7.06 -27.70
C ALA A 53 10.20 7.28 -28.13
N GLN A 54 9.62 8.46 -27.89
CA GLN A 54 8.21 8.80 -28.18
C GLN A 54 7.19 7.80 -27.60
N ARG A 55 7.56 7.12 -26.49
CA ARG A 55 6.69 6.16 -25.79
C ARG A 55 5.75 6.83 -24.79
N THR A 56 5.97 8.11 -24.50
CA THR A 56 5.10 8.94 -23.65
C THR A 56 5.01 10.34 -24.24
N ALA A 57 3.81 10.92 -24.23
CA ALA A 57 3.55 12.32 -24.52
C ALA A 57 3.23 13.15 -23.26
N SER A 58 3.11 12.49 -22.12
CA SER A 58 2.83 13.13 -20.83
C SER A 58 4.02 13.95 -20.35
N SER A 59 3.75 15.03 -19.60
CA SER A 59 4.82 15.78 -18.93
C SER A 59 5.49 14.94 -17.83
N TRP A 60 6.67 15.40 -17.38
CA TRP A 60 7.36 14.81 -16.22
C TRP A 60 6.42 14.69 -15.00
N GLN A 61 5.69 15.76 -14.66
CA GLN A 61 4.81 15.78 -13.50
C GLN A 61 3.70 14.75 -13.61
N GLN A 62 3.08 14.62 -14.79
CA GLN A 62 2.04 13.62 -15.04
C GLN A 62 2.58 12.19 -14.91
N TRP A 63 3.70 11.91 -15.57
CA TRP A 63 4.36 10.60 -15.55
C TRP A 63 4.85 10.18 -14.15
N ARG A 64 5.33 11.16 -13.37
CA ARG A 64 5.76 10.99 -11.99
C ARG A 64 4.55 10.73 -11.09
N ASN A 65 3.49 11.54 -11.20
CA ASN A 65 2.28 11.39 -10.38
C ASN A 65 1.66 10.01 -10.58
N ASP A 66 1.63 9.50 -11.81
CA ASP A 66 1.17 8.13 -12.11
C ASP A 66 1.87 7.05 -11.28
N ARG A 67 3.20 7.18 -11.11
CA ARG A 67 4.01 6.23 -10.34
C ARG A 67 3.85 6.41 -8.84
N VAL A 68 3.76 7.66 -8.39
CA VAL A 68 3.45 7.99 -6.99
C VAL A 68 2.12 7.37 -6.58
N THR A 69 1.07 7.52 -7.39
CA THR A 69 -0.24 6.91 -7.13
C THR A 69 -0.16 5.38 -7.08
N GLN A 70 0.55 4.76 -8.01
CA GLN A 70 0.74 3.30 -8.01
C GLN A 70 1.44 2.82 -6.73
N ALA A 71 2.49 3.51 -6.31
CA ALA A 71 3.19 3.22 -5.06
C ALA A 71 2.29 3.42 -3.84
N ALA A 72 1.58 4.55 -3.77
CA ALA A 72 0.67 4.87 -2.66
C ALA A 72 -0.43 3.82 -2.50
N VAL A 73 -1.10 3.46 -3.61
CA VAL A 73 -2.11 2.40 -3.60
C VAL A 73 -1.51 1.06 -3.14
N ALA A 74 -0.32 0.70 -3.61
CA ALA A 74 0.32 -0.55 -3.21
C ALA A 74 0.68 -0.58 -1.71
N TRP A 75 1.20 0.53 -1.16
CA TRP A 75 1.50 0.66 0.27
C TRP A 75 0.24 0.62 1.13
N VAL A 76 -0.86 1.26 0.72
CA VAL A 76 -2.14 1.13 1.43
C VAL A 76 -2.63 -0.32 1.38
N LEU A 77 -2.61 -0.96 0.21
CA LEU A 77 -3.08 -2.33 0.03
C LEU A 77 -2.29 -3.36 0.83
N VAL A 78 -0.98 -3.20 1.00
CA VAL A 78 -0.21 -4.14 1.83
C VAL A 78 -0.65 -4.08 3.29
N THR A 79 -1.01 -2.90 3.81
CA THR A 79 -1.56 -2.78 5.17
C THR A 79 -2.97 -3.35 5.29
N VAL A 80 -3.84 -3.13 4.29
CA VAL A 80 -5.18 -3.76 4.22
C VAL A 80 -5.05 -5.28 4.25
N PHE A 81 -4.13 -5.82 3.45
CA PHE A 81 -3.93 -7.26 3.36
C PHE A 81 -3.32 -7.84 4.64
N ALA A 82 -2.37 -7.14 5.27
CA ALA A 82 -1.85 -7.50 6.58
C ALA A 82 -2.96 -7.60 7.61
N ARG A 83 -3.81 -6.57 7.71
CA ARG A 83 -4.97 -6.58 8.60
C ARG A 83 -5.95 -7.70 8.32
N TYR A 84 -6.24 -7.96 7.05
CA TYR A 84 -7.13 -9.07 6.69
C TYR A 84 -6.56 -10.43 7.12
N CYS A 85 -5.27 -10.66 6.88
CA CYS A 85 -4.59 -11.88 7.30
C CYS A 85 -4.53 -12.00 8.82
N GLU A 86 -4.34 -10.87 9.52
CA GLU A 86 -4.35 -10.82 10.97
C GLU A 86 -5.72 -11.23 11.51
N ASP A 87 -6.78 -10.54 11.10
CA ASP A 87 -8.13 -10.73 11.63
C ASP A 87 -8.73 -12.11 11.32
N ASN A 88 -8.26 -12.76 10.25
CA ASN A 88 -8.71 -14.10 9.83
C ASN A 88 -7.72 -15.22 10.21
N ALA A 89 -6.74 -14.94 11.07
CA ALA A 89 -5.75 -15.91 11.57
C ALA A 89 -4.98 -16.65 10.45
N LEU A 90 -4.73 -15.98 9.32
CA LEU A 90 -4.01 -16.55 8.17
C LEU A 90 -2.48 -16.49 8.33
N VAL A 91 -2.01 -15.69 9.29
CA VAL A 91 -0.60 -15.49 9.63
C VAL A 91 -0.43 -15.42 11.14
N THR A 92 0.64 -16.02 11.65
CA THR A 92 0.92 -16.06 13.09
C THR A 92 1.54 -14.77 13.63
N PRO A 93 2.52 -14.12 12.95
CA PRO A 93 2.96 -12.81 13.41
C PRO A 93 1.85 -11.78 13.22
N ARG A 94 1.75 -10.86 14.19
CA ARG A 94 0.85 -9.72 14.14
C ARG A 94 1.73 -8.46 14.14
N TRP A 95 1.58 -7.63 13.11
CA TRP A 95 2.37 -6.41 12.93
C TRP A 95 1.54 -5.15 13.16
N VAL A 96 0.26 -5.18 12.82
CA VAL A 96 -0.61 -4.01 12.86
C VAL A 96 -1.55 -4.09 14.05
N GLY A 97 -2.23 -5.22 14.25
CA GLY A 97 -3.02 -5.47 15.45
C GLY A 97 -3.49 -6.92 15.60
N GLY A 98 -4.54 -7.36 14.89
CA GLY A 98 -5.34 -8.54 15.22
C GLY A 98 -6.83 -8.24 15.35
N ALA A 99 -7.63 -9.29 15.47
CA ALA A 99 -9.09 -9.26 15.57
C ALA A 99 -9.58 -8.83 16.96
N THR A 100 -8.80 -9.09 18.02
CA THR A 100 -9.17 -8.81 19.42
C THR A 100 -8.24 -7.79 20.08
N GLY A 101 -8.66 -7.26 21.23
CA GLY A 101 -7.84 -6.36 22.05
C GLY A 101 -6.53 -7.00 22.50
N ASP A 102 -6.56 -8.28 22.87
CA ASP A 102 -5.37 -9.03 23.29
C ASP A 102 -4.38 -9.22 22.13
N GLU A 103 -4.88 -9.59 20.94
CA GLU A 103 -4.03 -9.73 19.76
C GLU A 103 -3.39 -8.39 19.37
N ARG A 104 -4.16 -7.29 19.44
CA ARG A 104 -3.63 -5.95 19.24
C ARG A 104 -2.53 -5.61 20.25
N GLY A 105 -2.72 -5.97 21.53
CA GLY A 105 -1.68 -5.82 22.55
C GLY A 105 -0.38 -6.50 22.14
N HIS A 106 -0.46 -7.76 21.70
CA HIS A 106 0.70 -8.50 21.21
C HIS A 106 1.38 -7.85 20.00
N ALA A 107 0.62 -7.32 19.04
CA ALA A 107 1.21 -6.62 17.89
C ALA A 107 1.96 -5.35 18.29
N LEU A 108 1.40 -4.56 19.21
CA LEU A 108 2.03 -3.34 19.72
C LEU A 108 3.28 -3.65 20.55
N ASP A 109 3.27 -4.74 21.31
CA ASP A 109 4.44 -5.19 22.05
C ASP A 109 5.54 -5.73 21.12
N ALA A 110 5.18 -6.45 20.05
CA ALA A 110 6.12 -6.88 19.03
C ALA A 110 6.79 -5.67 18.34
N ARG A 111 6.00 -4.65 17.97
CA ARG A 111 6.51 -3.37 17.43
C ARG A 111 7.44 -2.67 18.42
N ARG A 112 7.07 -2.62 19.70
CA ARG A 112 7.90 -2.02 20.76
C ARG A 112 9.24 -2.76 20.90
N SER A 113 9.19 -4.09 20.94
CA SER A 113 10.39 -4.93 21.04
C SER A 113 11.33 -4.76 19.84
N TYR A 114 10.77 -4.58 18.64
CA TYR A 114 11.54 -4.27 17.43
C TYR A 114 12.31 -2.95 17.56
N PHE A 115 11.66 -1.86 17.96
CA PHE A 115 12.33 -0.56 18.09
C PHE A 115 13.32 -0.48 19.25
N GLN A 116 13.17 -1.32 20.29
CA GLN A 116 14.19 -1.48 21.32
C GLN A 116 15.50 -2.09 20.76
N GLN A 117 15.38 -2.99 19.77
CA GLN A 117 16.51 -3.63 19.11
C GLN A 117 17.06 -2.81 17.93
N HIS A 118 16.24 -1.91 17.38
CA HIS A 118 16.58 -1.06 16.24
C HIS A 118 16.18 0.40 16.48
N PRO A 119 16.91 1.15 17.32
CA PRO A 119 16.55 2.52 17.71
C PRO A 119 16.53 3.53 16.55
N GLU A 120 17.28 3.27 15.48
CA GLU A 120 17.37 4.10 14.28
C GLU A 120 16.29 3.81 13.24
N HIS A 121 15.55 2.71 13.41
CA HIS A 121 14.47 2.35 12.50
C HIS A 121 13.22 3.19 12.74
N THR A 122 12.41 3.29 11.70
CA THR A 122 11.09 3.96 11.72
C THR A 122 9.98 2.96 11.41
N ASP A 123 8.72 3.43 11.41
CA ASP A 123 7.57 2.61 11.01
C ASP A 123 7.64 2.14 9.54
N ARG A 124 8.47 2.78 8.69
CA ARG A 124 8.75 2.28 7.35
C ARG A 124 9.42 0.91 7.42
N GLU A 125 10.48 0.78 8.22
CA GLU A 125 11.21 -0.48 8.37
C GLU A 125 10.34 -1.54 9.07
N TRP A 126 9.41 -1.13 9.95
CA TRP A 126 8.40 -2.04 10.51
C TRP A 126 7.46 -2.59 9.43
N LEU A 127 6.92 -1.74 8.54
CA LEU A 127 6.10 -2.20 7.42
C LEU A 127 6.90 -3.08 6.44
N GLN A 128 8.21 -2.85 6.28
CA GLN A 128 9.06 -3.72 5.48
C GLN A 128 9.17 -5.15 6.04
N GLN A 129 9.00 -5.37 7.36
CA GLN A 129 8.91 -6.71 7.94
C GLN A 129 7.72 -7.49 7.38
N ILE A 130 6.58 -6.82 7.20
CA ILE A 130 5.37 -7.40 6.60
C ILE A 130 5.64 -7.80 5.14
N ILE A 131 6.26 -6.90 4.38
CA ILE A 131 6.61 -7.12 2.97
C ILE A 131 7.56 -8.32 2.84
N ALA A 132 8.61 -8.36 3.65
CA ALA A 132 9.58 -9.46 3.67
C ALA A 132 8.93 -10.79 4.04
N TYR A 133 7.99 -10.79 5.00
CA TYR A 133 7.25 -11.99 5.37
C TYR A 133 6.36 -12.49 4.22
N PHE A 134 5.58 -11.61 3.59
CA PHE A 134 4.74 -11.97 2.45
C PHE A 134 5.54 -12.41 1.22
N GLY A 135 6.80 -11.98 1.09
CA GLY A 135 7.69 -12.44 0.02
C GLY A 135 8.01 -13.94 0.09
N LYS A 136 7.85 -14.57 1.25
CA LYS A 136 8.16 -15.98 1.49
C LYS A 136 7.10 -16.95 0.96
N PHE A 137 5.87 -16.49 0.70
CA PHE A 137 4.77 -17.37 0.32
C PHE A 137 4.34 -17.14 -1.13
N THR A 138 4.23 -18.22 -1.91
CA THR A 138 3.78 -18.17 -3.31
C THR A 138 2.42 -17.48 -3.49
N ALA A 139 1.54 -17.61 -2.49
CA ALA A 139 0.22 -17.00 -2.47
C ALA A 139 0.27 -15.46 -2.44
N THR A 140 1.19 -14.89 -1.66
CA THR A 140 1.29 -13.45 -1.40
C THR A 140 2.44 -12.79 -2.16
N LYS A 141 3.34 -13.59 -2.74
CA LYS A 141 4.60 -13.13 -3.32
C LYS A 141 4.42 -11.95 -4.25
N GLY A 142 3.53 -12.00 -5.22
CA GLY A 142 3.46 -10.89 -6.16
C GLY A 142 2.62 -9.67 -5.73
N LEU A 143 2.10 -9.66 -4.50
CA LEU A 143 1.75 -8.38 -3.85
C LEU A 143 3.02 -7.58 -3.53
N VAL A 144 4.13 -8.27 -3.27
CA VAL A 144 5.36 -7.71 -2.68
C VAL A 144 6.64 -8.05 -3.47
N ASP A 145 6.51 -8.72 -4.62
CA ASP A 145 7.64 -9.13 -5.46
C ASP A 145 8.37 -7.92 -6.04
N GLU A 146 9.51 -8.15 -6.68
CA GLU A 146 10.36 -7.11 -7.27
C GLU A 146 9.63 -6.21 -8.30
N TYR A 147 8.51 -6.67 -8.86
CA TYR A 147 7.70 -5.91 -9.82
C TYR A 147 6.55 -5.15 -9.16
N SER A 148 6.35 -5.31 -7.86
CA SER A 148 5.33 -4.60 -7.10
C SER A 148 5.62 -3.09 -7.09
N PRO A 149 4.60 -2.23 -7.28
CA PRO A 149 4.76 -0.79 -7.17
C PRO A 149 5.26 -0.30 -5.80
N LEU A 150 5.23 -1.15 -4.76
CA LEU A 150 5.84 -0.87 -3.45
C LEU A 150 7.31 -0.45 -3.55
N HIS A 151 8.03 -0.96 -4.55
CA HIS A 151 9.46 -0.72 -4.74
C HIS A 151 9.78 0.52 -5.56
N LEU A 152 8.76 1.22 -6.08
CA LEU A 152 8.97 2.46 -6.84
C LEU A 152 9.52 3.58 -5.94
N VAL A 153 8.94 3.73 -4.76
CA VAL A 153 9.35 4.67 -3.70
C VAL A 153 8.73 4.23 -2.38
N ALA A 154 9.49 4.31 -1.29
CA ALA A 154 9.03 3.98 0.05
C ALA A 154 8.56 5.23 0.81
N PRO A 155 7.57 5.12 1.71
CA PRO A 155 7.09 6.25 2.52
C PRO A 155 8.15 6.81 3.47
N SER A 156 7.94 8.01 3.98
CA SER A 156 8.66 8.47 5.17
C SER A 156 8.30 7.61 6.38
N GLY A 157 9.09 7.71 7.46
CA GLY A 157 8.78 7.04 8.72
C GLY A 157 7.44 7.52 9.30
N ASP A 158 7.13 8.81 9.18
CA ASP A 158 5.88 9.38 9.69
C ASP A 158 4.68 8.98 8.85
N ALA A 159 4.78 8.98 7.52
CA ALA A 159 3.69 8.50 6.67
C ALA A 159 3.42 7.00 6.89
N ALA A 160 4.47 6.19 7.10
CA ALA A 160 4.31 4.78 7.47
C ALA A 160 3.60 4.62 8.83
N ARG A 161 3.88 5.50 9.81
CA ARG A 161 3.17 5.53 11.09
C ARG A 161 1.70 5.87 10.92
N THR A 162 1.38 6.89 10.12
CA THR A 162 -0.01 7.29 9.85
C THR A 162 -0.82 6.14 9.25
N LEU A 163 -0.23 5.35 8.33
CA LEU A 163 -0.87 4.14 7.80
C LEU A 163 -1.19 3.11 8.88
N LEU A 164 -0.33 2.94 9.89
CA LEU A 164 -0.56 2.02 11.01
C LEU A 164 -1.64 2.58 11.97
N GLU A 165 -1.54 3.86 12.30
CA GLU A 165 -2.47 4.56 13.19
C GLU A 165 -3.91 4.54 12.66
N PHE A 166 -4.09 4.60 11.34
CA PHE A 166 -5.38 4.39 10.70
C PHE A 166 -6.07 3.09 11.17
N TRP A 167 -5.33 2.00 11.28
CA TRP A 167 -5.85 0.70 11.74
C TRP A 167 -5.98 0.60 13.25
N TRP A 168 -5.37 1.52 14.01
CA TRP A 168 -5.46 1.57 15.47
C TRP A 168 -6.65 2.39 15.97
N GLN A 169 -7.37 3.06 15.08
CA GLN A 169 -8.58 3.80 15.43
C GLN A 169 -9.63 2.84 16.00
N GLN A 170 -10.28 3.28 17.08
CA GLN A 170 -11.29 2.51 17.80
C GLN A 170 -12.62 3.26 17.85
N SER A 171 -13.72 2.51 17.94
CA SER A 171 -15.04 3.03 18.25
C SER A 171 -15.12 3.50 19.71
N ALA A 172 -16.23 4.14 20.08
CA ALA A 172 -16.51 4.51 21.47
C ALA A 172 -16.54 3.30 22.43
N THR A 173 -16.76 2.08 21.92
CA THR A 173 -16.78 0.83 22.71
C THR A 173 -15.41 0.14 22.75
N GLY A 174 -14.37 0.71 22.15
CA GLY A 174 -13.02 0.15 22.12
C GLY A 174 -12.79 -0.93 21.06
N GLU A 175 -13.75 -1.18 20.17
CA GLU A 175 -13.57 -2.09 19.04
C GLU A 175 -12.80 -1.40 17.90
N PRO A 176 -12.01 -2.13 17.09
CA PRO A 176 -11.42 -1.57 15.87
C PRO A 176 -12.50 -0.93 14.99
N LEU A 177 -12.22 0.21 14.36
CA LEU A 177 -13.20 0.83 13.46
C LEU A 177 -13.50 -0.04 12.22
N TYR A 178 -12.50 -0.77 11.73
CA TYR A 178 -12.59 -1.57 10.51
C TYR A 178 -12.09 -3.01 10.70
N PRO A 179 -12.82 -3.88 11.43
CA PRO A 179 -12.46 -5.29 11.58
C PRO A 179 -12.78 -6.10 10.33
N PHE A 180 -11.97 -7.10 10.00
CA PHE A 180 -12.18 -8.03 8.89
C PHE A 180 -12.68 -9.42 9.31
N ALA A 181 -12.99 -9.63 10.58
CA ALA A 181 -13.55 -10.89 11.06
C ALA A 181 -14.88 -11.20 10.33
N GLY A 182 -14.93 -12.34 9.64
CA GLY A 182 -16.10 -12.75 8.85
C GLY A 182 -16.29 -12.00 7.54
N VAL A 183 -15.33 -11.18 7.10
CA VAL A 183 -15.37 -10.49 5.80
C VAL A 183 -14.84 -11.41 4.70
N ASP A 184 -15.62 -11.57 3.63
CA ASP A 184 -15.28 -12.41 2.48
C ASP A 184 -14.13 -11.80 1.66
N THR A 185 -13.22 -12.65 1.16
CA THR A 185 -12.10 -12.27 0.27
C THR A 185 -12.51 -11.47 -0.98
N ARG A 186 -13.77 -11.57 -1.44
CA ARG A 186 -14.32 -10.74 -2.53
C ARG A 186 -14.20 -9.25 -2.23
N PHE A 187 -14.36 -8.86 -0.97
CA PHE A 187 -14.17 -7.49 -0.52
C PHE A 187 -12.77 -6.95 -0.84
N LEU A 188 -11.71 -7.76 -0.69
CA LEU A 188 -10.35 -7.35 -1.04
C LEU A 188 -10.21 -7.05 -2.54
N GLY A 189 -10.89 -7.84 -3.37
CA GLY A 189 -10.99 -7.58 -4.81
C GLY A 189 -11.68 -6.26 -5.13
N ASP A 190 -12.73 -5.91 -4.38
CA ASP A 190 -13.48 -4.67 -4.55
C ASP A 190 -12.67 -3.46 -4.08
N VAL A 191 -12.03 -3.52 -2.90
CA VAL A 191 -11.12 -2.47 -2.42
C VAL A 191 -10.00 -2.23 -3.43
N TYR A 192 -9.38 -3.30 -3.93
CA TYR A 192 -8.35 -3.20 -4.95
C TYR A 192 -8.86 -2.49 -6.21
N GLN A 193 -10.01 -2.92 -6.72
CA GLN A 193 -10.63 -2.35 -7.90
C GLN A 193 -11.00 -0.87 -7.68
N ASP A 194 -11.60 -0.53 -6.56
CA ASP A 194 -12.08 0.81 -6.26
C ASP A 194 -10.97 1.81 -5.95
N LEU A 195 -9.89 1.38 -5.30
CA LEU A 195 -8.71 2.21 -5.11
C LEU A 195 -7.98 2.42 -6.43
N SER A 196 -7.80 1.35 -7.22
CA SER A 196 -7.12 1.44 -8.52
C SER A 196 -7.93 2.24 -9.55
N GLU A 197 -9.25 2.06 -9.63
CA GLU A 197 -10.11 2.83 -10.54
C GLU A 197 -10.31 4.27 -10.08
N HIS A 198 -10.36 4.53 -8.77
CA HIS A 198 -10.38 5.92 -8.29
C HIS A 198 -9.09 6.64 -8.60
N ALA A 199 -7.94 6.02 -8.32
CA ALA A 199 -6.63 6.51 -8.76
C ALA A 199 -6.65 6.83 -10.26
N LYS A 200 -7.12 5.90 -11.10
CA LYS A 200 -7.26 6.12 -12.54
C LYS A 200 -8.25 7.22 -12.91
N LYS A 201 -9.37 7.40 -12.21
CA LYS A 201 -10.41 8.39 -12.52
C LYS A 201 -10.04 9.80 -12.04
N THR A 202 -9.52 9.95 -10.83
CA THR A 202 -8.97 11.21 -10.31
C THR A 202 -7.83 11.67 -11.22
N TYR A 203 -7.00 10.72 -11.67
CA TYR A 203 -6.02 11.00 -12.70
C TYR A 203 -6.66 11.28 -14.07
N ALA A 204 -7.66 10.52 -14.53
CA ALA A 204 -8.37 10.78 -15.79
C ALA A 204 -9.00 12.19 -15.84
N LEU A 205 -9.46 12.70 -14.69
CA LEU A 205 -9.96 14.07 -14.52
C LEU A 205 -8.83 15.11 -14.57
N LEU A 206 -7.61 14.75 -14.17
CA LEU A 206 -6.38 15.52 -14.42
C LEU A 206 -5.80 15.28 -15.84
N GLN A 207 -6.26 14.23 -16.53
CA GLN A 207 -5.76 13.69 -17.80
C GLN A 207 -6.79 13.71 -18.93
N THR A 208 -7.78 14.60 -18.88
CA THR A 208 -8.38 15.14 -20.10
C THR A 208 -7.33 15.84 -21.01
N ARG A 209 -6.03 15.73 -20.66
CA ARG A 209 -4.83 15.88 -21.48
C ARG A 209 -3.88 14.64 -21.39
N SER A 210 -4.21 13.56 -22.12
CA SER A 210 -3.37 12.43 -22.63
C SER A 210 -3.18 11.13 -21.78
N SER A 211 -2.73 10.01 -22.40
CA SER A 211 -3.01 8.62 -21.94
C SER A 211 -1.87 7.57 -21.97
N SER A 212 -1.85 6.70 -20.94
CA SER A 212 -1.64 5.22 -20.90
C SER A 212 -0.23 4.54 -20.79
N ARG A 213 -0.08 3.60 -19.81
CA ARG A 213 0.53 2.23 -19.96
C ARG A 213 0.47 1.26 -18.76
N SER A 214 0.12 1.65 -17.51
CA SER A 214 0.26 0.76 -16.32
C SER A 214 -0.83 -0.31 -16.08
N SER A 215 -1.68 -0.60 -17.07
CA SER A 215 -2.92 -1.40 -16.86
C SER A 215 -2.74 -2.92 -16.80
N SER A 216 -1.55 -3.48 -17.07
CA SER A 216 -1.39 -4.91 -17.41
C SER A 216 -1.05 -5.83 -16.24
N SER A 217 -0.25 -5.38 -15.26
CA SER A 217 0.07 -6.18 -14.06
C SER A 217 -1.19 -6.38 -13.21
N ILE A 218 -1.87 -5.27 -12.89
CA ILE A 218 -3.11 -5.16 -12.10
C ILE A 218 -4.23 -6.11 -12.58
N ARG A 219 -4.37 -6.35 -13.88
CA ARG A 219 -5.39 -7.24 -14.46
C ARG A 219 -5.09 -8.73 -14.25
N ARG A 220 -3.82 -9.12 -14.21
CA ARG A 220 -3.39 -10.50 -13.95
C ARG A 220 -3.66 -10.87 -12.48
N TRP A 221 -3.57 -9.90 -11.58
CA TRP A 221 -3.89 -10.00 -10.16
C TRP A 221 -5.38 -10.23 -9.88
N SER A 222 -6.27 -9.39 -10.42
CA SER A 222 -7.73 -9.51 -10.20
C SER A 222 -8.30 -10.90 -10.56
N ARG A 223 -7.71 -11.61 -11.54
CA ARG A 223 -8.16 -12.95 -11.96
C ARG A 223 -7.81 -14.06 -10.97
N ARG A 224 -6.60 -14.08 -10.39
CA ARG A 224 -6.18 -15.15 -9.47
C ARG A 224 -6.99 -15.10 -8.18
N TRP A 225 -7.31 -13.88 -7.74
CA TRP A 225 -8.07 -13.56 -6.53
C TRP A 225 -9.56 -13.92 -6.61
N ARG A 226 -10.25 -13.65 -7.73
CA ARG A 226 -11.67 -14.04 -7.91
C ARG A 226 -11.94 -15.54 -7.79
N THR A 227 -10.91 -16.37 -7.95
CA THR A 227 -11.06 -17.83 -8.02
C THR A 227 -10.81 -18.57 -6.70
N GLY A 228 -10.42 -17.87 -5.62
CA GLY A 228 -10.27 -18.47 -4.29
C GLY A 228 -9.25 -19.62 -4.18
N ARG A 229 -8.39 -19.82 -5.20
CA ARG A 229 -7.35 -20.86 -5.20
C ARG A 229 -6.15 -20.43 -4.37
N TRP A 230 -6.28 -20.56 -3.05
CA TRP A 230 -5.24 -20.25 -2.06
C TRP A 230 -4.46 -21.46 -1.55
N ARG A 231 -4.91 -22.69 -1.86
CA ARG A 231 -4.15 -23.89 -1.49
C ARG A 231 -3.03 -24.14 -2.50
N GLY A 232 -1.85 -23.63 -2.16
CA GLY A 232 -0.57 -24.19 -2.59
C GLY A 232 0.25 -24.43 -1.32
N SER A 233 0.64 -25.70 -1.11
CA SER A 233 1.55 -26.13 -0.03
C SER A 233 2.85 -25.30 -0.01
N PRO A 234 3.55 -25.26 1.15
CA PRO A 234 4.80 -24.53 1.35
C PRO A 234 5.82 -24.70 0.22
#